data_AF-A0A7X8WSL1-F1
#
_entry.id   AF-A0A7X8WSL1-F1
#
_cell.length_a   1.000
_cell.length_b   1.000
_cell.length_c   1.000
_cell.angle_alpha   90.00
_cell.angle_beta   90.00
_cell.angle_gamma   90.00
#
_symmetry.space_group_name_H-M   'P 1'
#
loop_
_entity.id
_entity.type
_entity.pdbx_description
1 polymer ?
#
loop_
_entity_poly.entity_id
_entity_poly.type
_entity_poly.pdbx_seq_one_letter_code
_entity_poly.pdbx_strand_id
1 'polypeptide(L)'
;DVVDKLKARGIRAHVDNSTDRFPKKIRTASKQKVPFVLIAGGEDAEANAVSFRYRDGSQDNGIPVDEAIDRIVTAVEERQQV
;
A
#
# COMPACT_ATOMS: atom_id res chain seq x y z
N ASP A 1 -10.56 -6.08 3.60
CA ASP A 1 -10.99 -4.68 3.84
C ASP A 1 -10.24 -3.68 2.97
N VAL A 2 -8.99 -3.29 3.25
CA VAL A 2 -8.27 -2.25 2.46
C VAL A 2 -8.26 -2.53 0.95
N VAL A 3 -7.91 -3.75 0.54
CA VAL A 3 -7.91 -4.15 -0.88
C VAL A 3 -9.30 -4.09 -1.50
N ASP A 4 -10.34 -4.43 -0.73
CA ASP A 4 -11.72 -4.43 -1.21
C ASP A 4 -12.22 -2.99 -1.39
N LYS A 5 -11.90 -2.09 -0.45
CA LYS A 5 -12.16 -0.65 -0.55
C LYS A 5 -11.47 -0.04 -1.79
N LEU A 6 -10.21 -0.38 -2.03
CA LEU A 6 -9.47 0.06 -3.24
C LEU A 6 -10.14 -0.45 -4.52
N LYS A 7 -10.51 -1.73 -4.57
CA LYS A 7 -11.20 -2.32 -5.73
C LYS A 7 -12.56 -1.69 -5.99
N ALA A 8 -13.33 -1.38 -4.94
CA ALA A 8 -14.61 -0.68 -5.05
C ALA A 8 -14.46 0.73 -5.67
N ARG A 9 -13.28 1.35 -5.51
CA ARG A 9 -12.90 2.62 -6.15
C ARG A 9 -12.23 2.44 -7.52
N GLY A 10 -12.27 1.24 -8.10
CA GLY A 10 -11.66 0.95 -9.41
C GLY A 10 -10.14 0.78 -9.40
N ILE A 11 -9.51 0.72 -8.23
CA ILE A 11 -8.06 0.58 -8.10
C ILE A 11 -7.67 -0.90 -8.10
N ARG A 12 -6.68 -1.25 -8.93
CA ARG A 12 -6.11 -2.59 -8.98
C ARG A 12 -5.21 -2.83 -7.76
N ALA A 13 -5.69 -3.62 -6.82
CA ALA A 13 -4.96 -4.01 -5.62
C ALA A 13 -5.03 -5.53 -5.38
N HIS A 14 -4.00 -6.06 -4.74
CA HIS A 14 -3.94 -7.45 -4.26
C HIS A 14 -3.28 -7.49 -2.88
N VAL A 15 -3.60 -8.52 -2.09
CA VAL A 15 -2.96 -8.78 -0.80
C VAL A 15 -2.02 -9.97 -0.93
N ASP A 16 -0.82 -9.86 -0.40
CA ASP A 16 0.11 -10.99 -0.26
C ASP A 16 -0.08 -11.64 1.13
N ASN A 17 -0.85 -12.73 1.17
CA ASN A 17 -1.12 -13.52 2.37
C ASN A 17 -0.11 -14.66 2.62
N SER A 18 1.03 -14.69 1.91
CA SER A 18 2.06 -15.72 2.14
C SER A 18 2.66 -15.65 3.56
N THR A 19 3.28 -16.74 4.02
CA THR A 19 3.98 -16.78 5.33
C THR A 19 5.39 -16.19 5.28
N ASP A 20 5.76 -15.53 4.17
CA ASP A 20 7.06 -14.91 4.02
C ASP A 20 7.23 -13.73 4.98
N ARG A 21 8.46 -13.51 5.45
CA ARG A 21 8.79 -12.34 6.28
C ARG A 21 8.54 -11.05 5.50
N PHE A 22 8.06 -10.00 6.17
CA PHE A 22 7.77 -8.69 5.57
C PHE A 22 8.88 -8.17 4.63
N PRO A 23 10.18 -8.20 5.00
CA PRO A 23 11.24 -7.74 4.09
C PRO A 23 11.27 -8.49 2.74
N LYS A 24 10.95 -9.80 2.73
CA LYS A 24 10.87 -10.58 1.49
C LYS A 24 9.67 -10.16 0.64
N LYS A 25 8.50 -9.99 1.25
CA LYS A 25 7.28 -9.52 0.58
C LYS A 25 7.46 -8.14 -0.04
N ILE A 26 7.97 -7.19 0.74
CA ILE A 26 8.26 -5.82 0.29
C ILE A 26 9.22 -5.85 -0.89
N ARG A 27 10.33 -6.60 -0.78
CA ARG A 27 11.30 -6.74 -1.88
C ARG A 27 10.68 -7.35 -3.13
N THR A 28 9.80 -8.35 -3.00
CA THR A 28 9.10 -8.96 -4.14
C THR A 28 8.20 -7.93 -4.84
N ALA A 29 7.41 -7.17 -4.09
CA ALA A 29 6.57 -6.10 -4.64
C ALA A 29 7.40 -4.98 -5.29
N SER A 30 8.52 -4.57 -4.67
CA SER A 30 9.44 -3.59 -5.26
C SER A 30 10.07 -4.10 -6.57
N LYS A 31 10.43 -5.39 -6.66
CA LYS A 31 10.96 -5.98 -7.90
C LYS A 31 9.93 -6.02 -9.03
N GLN A 32 8.66 -6.15 -8.69
CA GLN A 32 7.55 -6.03 -9.64
C GLN A 32 7.26 -4.58 -10.04
N LYS A 33 8.02 -3.61 -9.50
CA LYS A 33 7.85 -2.18 -9.74
C LYS A 33 6.44 -1.70 -9.42
N VAL A 34 5.81 -2.26 -8.38
CA VAL A 34 4.50 -1.78 -7.91
C VAL A 34 4.65 -0.31 -7.46
N PRO A 35 3.80 0.63 -7.94
CA PRO A 35 3.91 2.06 -7.58
C PRO A 35 3.76 2.33 -6.09
N PHE A 36 2.75 1.70 -5.47
CA PHE A 36 2.49 1.79 -4.03
C PHE A 36 2.52 0.40 -3.42
N VAL A 37 3.37 0.20 -2.42
CA VAL A 37 3.33 -0.98 -1.56
C VAL A 37 2.81 -0.54 -0.20
N LEU A 38 1.63 -1.04 0.17
CA LEU A 38 1.05 -0.83 1.50
C LEU A 38 1.50 -1.95 2.43
N ILE A 39 1.99 -1.59 3.61
CA ILE A 39 2.43 -2.49 4.65
C ILE A 39 1.50 -2.28 5.84
N ALA A 40 0.86 -3.37 6.28
CA ALA A 40 0.08 -3.39 7.52
C ALA A 40 0.83 -4.29 8.50
N GLY A 41 1.77 -3.70 9.25
CA GLY A 41 2.43 -4.37 10.38
C GLY A 41 1.49 -4.53 11.58
N GLY A 42 1.98 -5.13 12.66
CA GLY A 42 1.20 -5.29 13.90
C GLY A 42 0.73 -3.95 14.46
N GLU A 43 1.66 -3.02 14.68
CA GLU A 43 1.37 -1.67 15.20
C GLU A 43 0.46 -0.87 14.26
N ASP A 44 0.72 -0.92 12.94
CA ASP A 44 -0.10 -0.25 11.93
C ASP A 44 -1.55 -0.78 11.97
N ALA A 45 -1.73 -2.10 12.01
CA ALA A 45 -3.05 -2.71 12.02
C ALA A 45 -3.84 -2.39 13.29
N GLU A 46 -3.19 -2.39 14.45
CA GLU A 46 -3.80 -1.99 15.73
C GLU A 46 -4.27 -0.53 15.72
N ALA A 47 -3.53 0.35 15.01
CA ALA A 47 -3.85 1.77 14.87
C ALA A 47 -4.82 2.08 13.71
N ASN A 48 -5.33 1.08 12.99
CA ASN A 48 -6.09 1.26 11.75
C ASN A 48 -5.35 2.14 10.71
N ALA A 49 -4.05 1.90 10.60
CA ALA A 49 -3.12 2.60 9.73
C ALA A 49 -2.35 1.64 8.82
N VAL A 50 -1.62 2.21 7.86
CA VAL A 50 -0.71 1.50 6.95
C VAL A 50 0.53 2.34 6.71
N SER A 51 1.61 1.65 6.35
CA SER A 51 2.86 2.28 5.92
C SER A 51 3.04 2.14 4.41
N PHE A 52 3.34 3.23 3.72
CA PHE A 52 3.71 3.26 2.32
C PHE A 52 5.18 2.92 2.12
N ARG A 53 5.44 2.15 1.07
CA ARG A 53 6.75 2.02 0.44
C ARG A 53 6.60 2.36 -1.04
N TYR A 54 7.26 3.43 -1.46
CA TYR A 54 7.24 3.93 -2.84
C TYR A 54 8.34 3.28 -3.68
N ARG A 55 8.24 3.44 -5.00
CA ARG A 55 9.16 2.83 -5.96
C ARG A 55 10.57 3.39 -5.86
N ASP A 56 10.71 4.67 -5.54
CA ASP A 56 12.00 5.34 -5.33
C ASP A 56 12.71 4.89 -4.03
N GLY A 57 12.01 4.13 -3.19
CA GLY A 57 12.51 3.63 -1.92
C GLY A 57 12.28 4.56 -0.74
N SER A 58 11.52 5.64 -0.90
CA SER A 58 10.99 6.43 0.22
C SER A 58 9.87 5.67 0.94
N GLN A 59 9.60 6.08 2.18
CA GLN A 59 8.55 5.51 3.03
C GLN A 59 7.82 6.60 3.78
N ASP A 60 6.55 6.33 4.05
CA ASP A 60 5.67 7.19 4.85
C ASP A 60 4.79 6.28 5.71
N ASN A 61 4.93 6.37 7.04
CA ASN A 61 4.44 5.34 7.96
C ASN A 61 3.27 5.85 8.80
N GLY A 62 2.43 4.92 9.27
CA GLY A 62 1.33 5.25 10.19
C GLY A 62 0.22 6.11 9.56
N ILE A 63 0.02 5.98 8.24
CA ILE A 63 -1.02 6.71 7.52
C ILE A 63 -2.37 6.02 7.78
N PRO A 64 -3.41 6.72 8.27
CA PRO A 64 -4.73 6.15 8.44
C PRO A 64 -5.23 5.47 7.16
N VAL A 65 -5.88 4.31 7.28
CA VAL A 65 -6.32 3.51 6.13
C VAL A 65 -7.13 4.31 5.12
N ASP A 66 -8.06 5.14 5.59
CA ASP A 66 -8.93 5.92 4.70
C ASP A 66 -8.15 7.02 3.96
N GLU A 67 -7.19 7.68 4.63
CA GLU A 67 -6.28 8.64 3.98
C GLU A 67 -5.39 7.95 2.93
N ALA A 68 -4.87 6.76 3.26
CA ALA A 68 -4.04 6.00 2.32
C ALA A 68 -4.81 5.63 1.05
N ILE A 69 -6.09 5.25 1.18
CA ILE A 69 -6.96 4.96 0.03
C ILE A 69 -7.17 6.21 -0.81
N ASP A 70 -7.56 7.33 -0.21
CA ASP A 70 -7.82 8.58 -0.93
C ASP A 70 -6.57 9.12 -1.62
N ARG A 71 -5.39 8.96 -1.01
CA ARG A 71 -4.10 9.32 -1.62
C ARG A 71 -3.83 8.50 -2.87
N ILE A 72 -4.06 7.19 -2.84
CA ILE A 72 -3.87 6.32 -4.01
C ILE A 72 -4.88 6.66 -5.11
N VAL A 73 -6.14 6.86 -4.76
CA VAL A 73 -7.20 7.17 -5.74
C VAL A 73 -6.89 8.50 -6.43
N THR A 74 -6.58 9.55 -5.66
CA THR A 74 -6.21 10.87 -6.19
C THR A 74 -5.02 10.77 -7.14
N ALA A 75 -3.95 10.06 -6.75
CA ALA A 75 -2.77 9.90 -7.60
C ALA A 75 -3.10 9.22 -8.95
N VAL A 76 -4.03 8.26 -8.95
CA VAL A 76 -4.48 7.58 -10.17
C VAL A 76 -5.38 8.47 -11.03
N GLU A 77 -6.33 9.18 -10.42
CA GLU A 77 -7.25 10.09 -11.11
C GLU A 77 -6.50 11.25 -11.78
N GLU A 78 -5.54 11.84 -11.07
CA GLU A 78 -4.73 12.96 -11.56
C GLU A 78 -3.52 12.51 -12.40
N ARG A 79 -3.30 11.20 -12.54
CA ARG A 79 -2.15 10.61 -13.25
C ARG A 79 -0.81 11.16 -12.75
N GLN A 80 -0.70 11.36 -11.44
CA GLN A 80 0.52 11.82 -10.81
C GLN A 80 1.63 10.77 -10.94
N GLN A 81 2.86 11.24 -11.10
CA GLN A 81 4.03 10.38 -11.10
C GLN A 81 4.47 10.10 -9.67
N VAL A 82 4.53 8.80 -9.32
CA VAL A 82 4.86 8.27 -7.99
C VAL A 82 5.96 7.21 -8.04
#